data_AF-A0A0F6YF72-F1
#
_entry.id   AF-A0A0F6YF72-F1
#
_cell.length_a   1.000
_cell.length_b   1.000
_cell.length_c   1.000
_cell.angle_alpha   90.00
_cell.angle_beta   90.00
_cell.angle_gamma   90.00
#
_symmetry.space_group_name_H-M   'P 1'
#
loop_
_entity.id
_entity.type
_entity.pdbx_description
1 polymer ?
#
loop_
_entity_poly.entity_id
_entity_poly.type
_entity_poly.pdbx_seq_one_letter_code
_entity_poly.pdbx_strand_id
1 'polypeptide(L)'
;MNARSSGLVIVVIAAITLALFARDHDASAQSLDRARITPARVRAALARYRDEPSVDALVRAVLDAPALDPRRARDAADRARLAGLLPQTRADVRRGQTLDLSALQSTTGERSVWSSDDSLSFSGSVTFQLDRLLFAREETSLMRELRHLEERRLEIATQVVHLYFERRRLQLERDLAGTTDVAIELRIIEAEALLDVFTSGAFSRMMAESITRGATPAEDAFEEEGEADEDVITEGG
;
A
#
# COMPACT_ATOMS: atom_id res chain seq x y z
N MET A 1 -67.76 52.53 21.04
CA MET A 1 -66.69 52.61 20.03
C MET A 1 -65.54 51.73 20.47
N ASN A 2 -65.36 50.52 19.90
CA ASN A 2 -64.13 49.70 19.95
C ASN A 2 -64.37 48.40 19.17
N ALA A 3 -64.49 48.50 17.84
CA ALA A 3 -64.73 47.34 16.97
C ALA A 3 -63.88 47.35 15.69
N ARG A 4 -62.71 48.04 15.69
CA ARG A 4 -61.86 48.17 14.50
C ARG A 4 -60.43 47.62 14.62
N SER A 5 -59.97 47.14 15.79
CA SER A 5 -58.60 46.61 15.92
C SER A 5 -58.45 45.09 15.80
N SER A 6 -59.54 44.31 15.84
CA SER A 6 -59.46 42.84 15.82
C SER A 6 -59.29 42.23 14.43
N GLY A 7 -59.61 42.96 13.35
CA GLY A 7 -59.48 42.46 11.98
C GLY A 7 -58.03 42.43 11.47
N LEU A 8 -57.18 43.37 11.90
CA LEU A 8 -55.82 43.49 11.39
C LEU A 8 -54.88 42.39 11.93
N VAL A 9 -55.06 41.99 13.20
CA VAL A 9 -54.21 40.97 13.85
C VAL A 9 -54.48 39.58 13.28
N ILE A 10 -55.73 39.27 12.94
CA ILE A 10 -56.11 37.98 12.33
C ILE A 10 -55.53 37.85 10.91
N VAL A 11 -55.50 38.93 10.13
CA VAL A 11 -54.94 38.91 8.77
C VAL A 11 -53.42 38.75 8.79
N VAL A 12 -52.71 39.37 9.74
CA VAL A 12 -51.25 39.21 9.87
C VAL A 12 -50.87 37.81 10.34
N ILE A 13 -51.62 37.22 11.30
CA ILE A 13 -51.38 35.83 11.74
C ILE A 13 -51.71 34.85 10.61
N ALA A 14 -52.78 35.09 9.83
CA ALA A 14 -53.12 34.29 8.66
C ALA A 14 -52.05 34.40 7.55
N ALA A 15 -51.47 35.59 7.32
CA ALA A 15 -50.40 35.78 6.34
C ALA A 15 -49.09 35.11 6.78
N ILE A 16 -48.75 35.15 8.07
CA ILE A 16 -47.56 34.49 8.62
C ILE A 16 -47.72 32.97 8.61
N THR A 17 -48.91 32.45 8.93
CA THR A 17 -49.18 31.00 8.83
C THR A 17 -49.23 30.53 7.38
N LEU A 18 -49.76 31.32 6.44
CA LEU A 18 -49.76 30.97 5.02
C LEU A 18 -48.36 31.04 4.39
N ALA A 19 -47.51 31.98 4.83
CA ALA A 19 -46.11 32.06 4.39
C ALA A 19 -45.23 30.95 4.98
N LEU A 20 -45.55 30.46 6.19
CA LEU A 20 -44.91 29.27 6.77
C LEU A 20 -45.38 27.98 6.09
N PHE A 21 -46.65 27.88 5.68
CA PHE A 21 -47.19 26.71 4.98
C PHE A 21 -46.71 26.60 3.52
N ALA A 22 -46.55 27.74 2.82
CA ALA A 22 -46.00 27.76 1.46
C ALA A 22 -44.52 27.35 1.42
N ARG A 23 -43.76 27.62 2.48
CA ARG A 23 -42.34 27.22 2.60
C ARG A 23 -42.16 25.71 2.87
N ASP A 24 -43.17 25.06 3.44
CA ASP A 24 -43.17 23.62 3.73
C ASP A 24 -43.50 22.76 2.49
N HIS A 25 -44.20 23.33 1.51
CA HIS A 25 -44.49 22.66 0.24
C HIS A 25 -43.25 22.51 -0.67
N ASP A 26 -42.30 23.45 -0.64
CA ASP A 26 -41.03 23.31 -1.37
C ASP A 26 -40.09 22.27 -0.73
N ALA A 27 -40.10 22.17 0.61
CA ALA A 27 -39.37 21.11 1.32
C ALA A 27 -39.96 19.71 1.03
N SER A 28 -41.28 19.63 0.84
CA SER A 28 -41.99 18.40 0.48
C SER A 28 -41.75 17.97 -0.98
N ALA A 29 -41.56 18.92 -1.89
CA ALA A 29 -41.19 18.63 -3.29
C ALA A 29 -39.73 18.17 -3.40
N GLN A 30 -38.80 18.77 -2.65
CA GLN A 30 -37.40 18.33 -2.58
C GLN A 30 -37.24 16.97 -1.90
N SER A 31 -38.09 16.63 -0.92
CA SER A 31 -38.07 15.31 -0.26
C SER A 31 -38.56 14.16 -1.16
N LEU A 32 -39.48 14.45 -2.09
CA LEU A 32 -39.95 13.49 -3.10
C LEU A 32 -38.93 13.25 -4.24
N ASP A 33 -38.08 14.23 -4.55
CA ASP A 33 -37.02 14.07 -5.56
C ASP A 33 -35.80 13.27 -5.02
N ARG A 34 -35.53 13.35 -3.71
CA ARG A 34 -34.62 12.41 -3.00
C ARG A 34 -35.11 10.96 -3.05
N ALA A 35 -36.40 10.72 -3.23
CA ALA A 35 -37.02 9.40 -3.10
C ALA A 35 -36.94 8.50 -4.35
N ARG A 36 -36.44 8.98 -5.50
CA ARG A 36 -36.29 8.15 -6.71
C ARG A 36 -34.87 8.12 -7.23
N ILE A 37 -33.99 7.46 -6.49
CA ILE A 37 -32.73 6.94 -7.03
C ILE A 37 -33.09 5.91 -8.11
N THR A 38 -33.06 6.32 -9.38
CA THR A 38 -33.31 5.41 -10.50
C THR A 38 -31.99 4.75 -10.95
N PRO A 39 -32.04 3.52 -11.50
CA PRO A 39 -30.85 2.87 -12.06
C PRO A 39 -30.15 3.73 -13.13
N ALA A 40 -30.91 4.55 -13.86
CA ALA A 40 -30.34 5.49 -14.85
C ALA A 40 -29.49 6.59 -14.20
N ARG A 41 -29.95 7.19 -13.09
CA ARG A 41 -29.18 8.19 -12.32
C ARG A 41 -27.91 7.57 -11.72
N VAL A 42 -28.00 6.36 -11.18
CA VAL A 42 -26.82 5.64 -10.66
C VAL A 42 -25.80 5.36 -11.77
N ARG A 43 -26.23 4.89 -12.94
CA ARG A 43 -25.35 4.67 -14.09
C ARG A 43 -24.68 5.96 -14.56
N ALA A 44 -25.43 7.07 -14.61
CA ALA A 44 -24.88 8.37 -14.98
C ALA A 44 -23.84 8.87 -13.97
N ALA A 45 -24.09 8.69 -12.67
CA ALA A 45 -23.12 9.01 -11.62
C ALA A 45 -21.87 8.12 -11.73
N LEU A 46 -22.03 6.81 -11.93
CA LEU A 46 -20.91 5.88 -12.13
C LEU A 46 -20.06 6.22 -13.37
N ALA A 47 -20.66 6.73 -14.43
CA ALA A 47 -19.95 7.09 -15.66
C ALA A 47 -18.95 8.23 -15.46
N ARG A 48 -19.18 9.14 -14.48
CA ARG A 48 -18.25 10.24 -14.16
C ARG A 48 -16.89 9.77 -13.66
N TYR A 49 -16.84 8.55 -13.14
CA TYR A 49 -15.66 8.00 -12.52
C TYR A 49 -15.18 6.75 -13.28
N ARG A 50 -15.38 6.73 -14.60
CA ARG A 50 -14.94 5.64 -15.47
C ARG A 50 -13.42 5.62 -15.64
N ASP A 51 -12.80 6.78 -15.55
CA ASP A 51 -11.36 6.95 -15.75
C ASP A 51 -10.55 6.76 -14.46
N GLU A 52 -11.22 6.54 -13.32
CA GLU A 52 -10.54 6.21 -12.06
C GLU A 52 -9.84 4.83 -12.14
N PRO A 53 -8.76 4.62 -11.37
CA PRO A 53 -8.08 3.33 -11.32
C PRO A 53 -9.03 2.20 -10.90
N SER A 54 -8.97 1.09 -11.63
CA SER A 54 -9.78 -0.08 -11.31
C SER A 54 -9.27 -0.76 -10.03
N VAL A 55 -10.19 -1.43 -9.33
CA VAL A 55 -9.84 -2.24 -8.15
C VAL A 55 -8.79 -3.31 -8.49
N ASP A 56 -8.85 -3.90 -9.69
CA ASP A 56 -7.87 -4.89 -10.14
C ASP A 56 -6.47 -4.30 -10.30
N ALA A 57 -6.36 -3.06 -10.77
CA ALA A 57 -5.09 -2.36 -10.88
C ALA A 57 -4.49 -2.08 -9.49
N LEU A 58 -5.33 -1.70 -8.52
CA LEU A 58 -4.90 -1.47 -7.14
C LEU A 58 -4.48 -2.76 -6.44
N VAL A 59 -5.27 -3.83 -6.57
CA VAL A 59 -4.91 -5.15 -6.01
C VAL A 59 -3.61 -5.65 -6.63
N ARG A 60 -3.42 -5.50 -7.95
CA ARG A 60 -2.16 -5.85 -8.60
C ARG A 60 -0.98 -5.05 -8.04
N ALA A 61 -1.14 -3.73 -7.86
CA ALA A 61 -0.11 -2.88 -7.26
C ALA A 61 0.28 -3.31 -5.84
N VAL A 62 -0.68 -3.77 -5.03
CA VAL A 62 -0.41 -4.35 -3.70
C VAL A 62 0.34 -5.67 -3.80
N LEU A 63 -0.11 -6.57 -4.69
CA LEU A 63 0.48 -7.91 -4.82
C LEU A 63 1.91 -7.87 -5.39
N ASP A 64 2.21 -6.88 -6.23
CA ASP A 64 3.52 -6.64 -6.81
C ASP A 64 4.45 -5.83 -5.89
N ALA A 65 3.96 -5.37 -4.73
CA ALA A 65 4.74 -4.57 -3.79
C ALA A 65 5.95 -5.37 -3.27
N PRO A 66 7.19 -4.87 -3.43
CA PRO A 66 8.39 -5.62 -3.07
C PRO A 66 8.51 -5.94 -1.57
N ALA A 67 7.83 -5.17 -0.71
CA ALA A 67 7.80 -5.39 0.73
C ALA A 67 7.00 -6.63 1.13
N LEU A 68 6.14 -7.12 0.24
CA LEU A 68 5.26 -8.26 0.46
C LEU A 68 5.65 -9.48 -0.39
N ASP A 69 6.81 -9.49 -1.05
CA ASP A 69 7.21 -10.57 -1.94
C ASP A 69 7.76 -11.80 -1.16
N PRO A 70 7.07 -12.95 -1.16
CA PRO A 70 7.52 -14.17 -0.48
C PRO A 70 8.78 -14.77 -1.12
N ARG A 71 9.11 -14.43 -2.37
CA ARG A 71 10.32 -14.96 -3.04
C ARG A 71 11.58 -14.50 -2.34
N ARG A 72 11.62 -13.27 -1.84
CA ARG A 72 12.78 -12.74 -1.11
C ARG A 72 13.09 -13.53 0.17
N ALA A 73 12.06 -13.95 0.89
CA ALA A 73 12.21 -14.80 2.07
C ALA A 73 12.72 -16.20 1.70
N ARG A 74 12.26 -16.77 0.57
CA ARG A 74 12.77 -18.05 0.03
C ARG A 74 14.23 -17.93 -0.39
N ASP A 75 14.58 -16.90 -1.16
CA ASP A 75 15.95 -16.67 -1.59
C ASP A 75 16.91 -16.49 -0.41
N ALA A 76 16.47 -15.77 0.64
CA ALA A 76 17.25 -15.63 1.87
C ALA A 76 17.46 -16.98 2.57
N ALA A 77 16.44 -17.84 2.60
CA ALA A 77 16.54 -19.18 3.16
C ALA A 77 17.45 -20.09 2.33
N ASP A 78 17.36 -20.05 1.00
CA ASP A 78 18.20 -20.84 0.11
C ASP A 78 19.67 -20.45 0.26
N ARG A 79 19.97 -19.15 0.36
CA ARG A 79 21.32 -18.66 0.69
C ARG A 79 21.79 -19.16 2.06
N ALA A 80 20.91 -19.17 3.06
CA ALA A 80 21.25 -19.68 4.39
C ALA A 80 21.53 -21.20 4.41
N ARG A 81 20.82 -21.98 3.57
CA ARG A 81 21.10 -23.42 3.36
C ARG A 81 22.46 -23.63 2.73
N LEU A 82 22.79 -22.87 1.68
CA LEU A 82 24.09 -22.92 1.02
C LEU A 82 25.25 -22.49 1.93
N ALA A 83 24.99 -21.62 2.92
CA ALA A 83 26.00 -21.22 3.89
C ALA A 83 26.54 -22.40 4.73
N GLY A 84 25.79 -23.49 4.87
CA GLY A 84 26.26 -24.71 5.55
C GLY A 84 27.40 -25.43 4.82
N LEU A 85 27.58 -25.16 3.51
CA LEU A 85 28.70 -25.67 2.71
C LEU A 85 29.99 -24.87 2.93
N LEU A 86 29.89 -23.65 3.49
CA LEU A 86 31.09 -22.87 3.76
C LEU A 86 31.80 -23.41 5.01
N PRO A 87 33.08 -23.83 4.89
CA PRO A 87 33.85 -24.25 6.03
C PRO A 87 34.09 -23.06 6.96
N GLN A 88 33.87 -23.28 8.26
CA GLN A 88 34.35 -22.38 9.30
C GLN A 88 35.77 -22.79 9.68
N THR A 89 36.75 -21.92 9.44
CA THR A 89 38.13 -22.14 9.83
C THR A 89 38.42 -21.41 11.14
N ARG A 90 38.94 -22.13 12.14
CA ARG A 90 39.55 -21.51 13.33
C ARG A 90 41.01 -21.89 13.39
N ALA A 91 41.87 -20.91 13.59
CA ALA A 91 43.27 -21.12 13.88
C ALA A 91 43.53 -20.64 15.31
N ASP A 92 43.97 -21.55 16.15
CA ASP A 92 44.30 -21.30 17.54
C ASP A 92 45.82 -21.47 17.72
N VAL A 93 46.44 -20.48 18.36
CA VAL A 93 47.85 -20.52 18.72
C VAL A 93 47.94 -20.53 20.23
N ARG A 94 48.45 -21.61 20.81
CA ARG A 94 48.60 -21.75 22.26
C ARG A 94 50.07 -21.98 22.60
N ARG A 95 50.61 -21.09 23.42
CA ARG A 95 51.92 -21.26 24.08
C ARG A 95 51.67 -21.74 25.50
N GLY A 96 52.20 -22.92 25.83
CA GLY A 96 52.09 -23.52 27.16
C GLY A 96 53.47 -23.80 27.73
N GLN A 97 53.71 -23.38 28.97
CA GLN A 97 54.87 -23.77 29.75
C GLN A 97 54.44 -24.92 30.66
N THR A 98 54.92 -26.12 30.38
CA THR A 98 54.66 -27.29 31.23
C THR A 98 55.84 -27.48 32.16
N LEU A 99 55.58 -27.40 33.47
CA LEU A 99 56.53 -27.75 34.50
C LEU A 99 56.43 -29.25 34.77
N ASP A 100 57.44 -30.00 34.36
CA ASP A 100 57.53 -31.41 34.65
C ASP A 100 57.97 -31.62 36.12
N LEU A 101 57.00 -31.91 36.98
CA LEU A 101 57.23 -32.16 38.41
C LEU A 101 57.71 -33.59 38.70
N SER A 102 57.84 -34.46 37.68
CA SER A 102 58.28 -35.84 37.88
C SER A 102 59.73 -35.95 38.37
N ALA A 103 60.55 -34.91 38.14
CA ALA A 103 61.92 -34.83 38.64
C ALA A 103 62.03 -34.56 40.16
N LEU A 104 60.93 -34.29 40.87
CA LEU A 104 60.94 -33.98 42.31
C LEU A 104 60.79 -35.22 43.21
N GLN A 105 60.63 -36.42 42.63
CA GLN A 105 60.38 -37.64 43.39
C GLN A 105 61.56 -38.64 43.43
N SER A 106 62.76 -38.25 42.96
CA SER A 106 63.98 -39.03 43.15
C SER A 106 64.51 -38.85 44.58
N THR A 107 64.23 -39.81 45.45
CA THR A 107 64.63 -39.84 46.87
C THR A 107 66.13 -40.10 47.08
N THR A 108 67.00 -39.83 46.09
CA THR A 108 68.44 -40.07 46.20
C THR A 108 69.23 -38.94 45.54
N GLY A 109 69.57 -37.93 46.35
CA GLY A 109 70.90 -37.30 46.38
C GLY A 109 71.48 -36.54 45.19
N GLU A 110 70.94 -36.56 43.97
CA GLU A 110 71.62 -35.94 42.82
C GLU A 110 70.70 -35.06 41.95
N ARG A 111 71.02 -33.76 42.00
CA ARG A 111 70.73 -32.66 41.07
C ARG A 111 69.32 -32.60 40.46
N SER A 112 68.52 -31.66 40.99
CA SER A 112 67.33 -31.14 40.34
C SER A 112 67.68 -30.43 39.02
N VAL A 113 67.45 -31.10 37.90
CA VAL A 113 67.51 -30.49 36.57
C VAL A 113 66.17 -29.79 36.35
N TRP A 114 66.15 -28.46 36.46
CA TRP A 114 65.02 -27.64 36.04
C TRP A 114 64.99 -27.62 34.52
N SER A 115 64.08 -28.39 33.91
CA SER A 115 63.79 -28.31 32.49
C SER A 115 62.44 -27.62 32.31
N SER A 116 62.45 -26.44 31.69
CA SER A 116 61.23 -25.72 31.30
C SER A 116 61.00 -25.98 29.83
N ASP A 117 60.03 -26.81 29.51
CA ASP A 117 59.68 -27.11 28.11
C ASP A 117 58.71 -26.03 27.61
N ASP A 118 59.16 -25.20 26.67
CA ASP A 118 58.32 -24.19 26.02
C ASP A 118 57.63 -24.84 24.82
N SER A 119 56.35 -25.16 24.99
CA SER A 119 55.57 -25.78 23.92
C SER A 119 54.75 -24.73 23.19
N LEU A 120 55.06 -24.54 21.90
CA LEU A 120 54.25 -23.77 20.98
C LEU A 120 53.39 -24.74 20.17
N SER A 121 52.08 -24.66 20.34
CA SER A 121 51.12 -25.47 19.59
C SER A 121 50.30 -24.57 18.66
N PHE A 122 50.24 -24.99 17.40
CA PHE A 122 49.38 -24.41 16.38
C PHE A 122 48.30 -25.45 16.06
N SER A 123 47.03 -25.09 16.24
CA SER A 123 45.90 -25.96 15.89
C SER A 123 45.01 -25.23 14.90
N GLY A 124 44.83 -25.82 13.72
CA GLY A 124 43.80 -25.42 12.77
C GLY A 124 42.61 -26.37 12.87
N SER A 125 41.39 -25.84 12.95
CA SER A 125 40.17 -26.64 12.85
C SER A 125 39.31 -26.12 11.70
N VAL A 126 38.74 -27.05 10.95
CA VAL A 126 37.80 -26.78 9.86
C VAL A 126 36.50 -27.48 10.21
N THR A 127 35.41 -26.74 10.29
CA THR A 127 34.09 -27.26 10.66
C THR A 127 33.09 -26.99 9.55
N PHE A 128 32.44 -28.04 9.06
CA PHE A 128 31.33 -27.96 8.10
C PHE A 128 30.01 -28.17 8.85
N GLN A 129 29.01 -27.32 8.57
CA GLN A 129 27.67 -27.44 9.14
C GLN A 129 26.75 -28.13 8.15
N LEU A 130 27.02 -29.42 7.89
CA LEU A 130 26.23 -30.23 6.93
C LEU A 130 24.83 -30.57 7.47
N ASP A 131 24.60 -30.41 8.77
CA ASP A 131 23.30 -30.54 9.41
C ASP A 131 22.27 -29.54 8.85
N ARG A 132 22.72 -28.32 8.50
CA ARG A 132 21.88 -27.32 7.82
C ARG A 132 21.45 -27.71 6.40
N LEU A 133 22.17 -28.63 5.77
CA LEU A 133 21.85 -29.13 4.42
C LEU A 133 20.75 -30.20 4.45
N LEU A 134 20.76 -31.05 5.48
CA LEU A 134 19.88 -32.23 5.60
C LEU A 134 18.65 -31.98 6.49
N PHE A 135 18.80 -31.16 7.53
CA PHE A 135 17.74 -30.83 8.49
C PHE A 135 17.79 -29.34 8.80
N ALA A 136 17.13 -28.53 7.96
CA ALA A 136 16.89 -27.14 8.30
C ALA A 136 15.91 -27.10 9.49
N ARG A 137 16.42 -27.03 10.74
CA ARG A 137 15.58 -26.76 11.92
C ARG A 137 14.74 -25.50 11.74
N GLU A 138 15.24 -24.58 10.91
CA GLU A 138 14.60 -23.34 10.52
C GLU A 138 13.46 -23.52 9.52
N GLU A 139 13.29 -24.69 8.88
CA GLU A 139 12.27 -24.91 7.85
C GLU A 139 10.86 -24.69 8.37
N THR A 140 10.56 -25.17 9.58
CA THR A 140 9.23 -24.93 10.18
C THR A 140 9.00 -23.45 10.49
N SER A 141 10.02 -22.74 10.95
CA SER A 141 9.94 -21.29 11.24
C SER A 141 9.80 -20.48 9.96
N LEU A 142 10.56 -20.83 8.92
CA LEU A 142 10.46 -20.23 7.59
C LEU A 142 9.09 -20.46 6.96
N MET A 143 8.56 -21.69 7.02
CA MET A 143 7.23 -21.99 6.48
C MET A 143 6.12 -21.23 7.20
N ARG A 144 6.27 -21.01 8.52
CA ARG A 144 5.36 -20.14 9.29
C ARG A 144 5.47 -18.69 8.81
N GLU A 145 6.68 -18.17 8.63
CA GLU A 145 6.90 -16.80 8.17
C GLU A 145 6.34 -16.57 6.76
N LEU A 146 6.58 -17.51 5.83
CA LEU A 146 6.04 -17.45 4.47
C LEU A 146 4.51 -17.47 4.47
N ARG A 147 3.89 -18.29 5.34
CA ARG A 147 2.43 -18.30 5.49
C ARG A 147 1.93 -16.97 6.03
N HIS A 148 2.58 -16.43 7.05
CA HIS A 148 2.22 -15.14 7.66
C HIS A 148 2.31 -13.99 6.66
N LEU A 149 3.35 -13.97 5.80
CA LEU A 149 3.46 -12.99 4.72
C LEU A 149 2.32 -13.13 3.71
N GLU A 150 1.96 -14.35 3.31
CA GLU A 150 0.88 -14.57 2.35
C GLU A 150 -0.50 -14.22 2.94
N GLU A 151 -0.72 -14.51 4.22
CA GLU A 151 -1.91 -14.09 4.96
C GLU A 151 -2.01 -12.56 5.01
N ARG A 152 -0.92 -11.87 5.34
CA ARG A 152 -0.87 -10.40 5.32
C ARG A 152 -1.14 -9.81 3.94
N ARG A 153 -0.65 -10.44 2.87
CA ARG A 153 -0.94 -10.01 1.49
C ARG A 153 -2.41 -10.07 1.18
N LEU A 154 -3.06 -11.18 1.53
CA LEU A 154 -4.50 -11.35 1.32
C LEU A 154 -5.31 -10.38 2.18
N GLU A 155 -4.87 -10.13 3.41
CA GLU A 155 -5.49 -9.18 4.32
C GLU A 155 -5.45 -7.76 3.77
N ILE A 156 -4.27 -7.28 3.32
CA ILE A 156 -4.12 -5.95 2.72
C ILE A 156 -4.92 -5.84 1.41
N ALA A 157 -4.88 -6.86 0.55
CA ALA A 157 -5.67 -6.86 -0.68
C ALA A 157 -7.18 -6.75 -0.39
N THR A 158 -7.66 -7.46 0.63
CA THR A 158 -9.06 -7.39 1.07
C THR A 158 -9.41 -6.00 1.61
N GLN A 159 -8.54 -5.40 2.42
CA GLN A 159 -8.71 -4.04 2.93
C GLN A 159 -8.77 -2.99 1.81
N VAL A 160 -7.92 -3.11 0.79
CA VAL A 160 -7.94 -2.23 -0.39
C VAL A 160 -9.25 -2.35 -1.16
N VAL A 161 -9.76 -3.57 -1.36
CA VAL A 161 -11.07 -3.78 -2.00
C VAL A 161 -12.18 -3.12 -1.19
N HIS A 162 -12.19 -3.30 0.13
CA HIS A 162 -13.18 -2.67 1.01
C HIS A 162 -13.12 -1.13 0.95
N LEU A 163 -11.94 -0.54 1.11
CA LEU A 163 -11.76 0.91 1.06
C LEU A 163 -12.12 1.49 -0.31
N TYR A 164 -11.80 0.79 -1.40
CA TYR A 164 -12.16 1.19 -2.75
C TYR A 164 -13.67 1.29 -2.92
N PHE A 165 -14.42 0.25 -2.52
CA PHE A 165 -15.87 0.25 -2.63
C PHE A 165 -16.55 1.17 -1.60
N GLU A 166 -15.94 1.38 -0.43
CA GLU A 166 -16.40 2.38 0.54
C GLU A 166 -16.30 3.79 -0.05
N ARG A 167 -15.13 4.18 -0.56
CA ARG A 167 -14.92 5.44 -1.28
C ARG A 167 -15.95 5.59 -2.40
N ARG A 168 -16.14 4.54 -3.21
CA ARG A 168 -17.09 4.59 -4.33
C ARG A 168 -18.53 4.79 -3.88
N ARG A 169 -18.93 4.14 -2.79
CA ARG A 169 -20.26 4.32 -2.20
C ARG A 169 -20.46 5.76 -1.74
N LEU A 170 -19.48 6.34 -1.04
CA LEU A 170 -19.52 7.72 -0.53
C LEU A 170 -19.56 8.75 -1.66
N GLN A 171 -18.79 8.54 -2.73
CA GLN A 171 -18.84 9.37 -3.93
C GLN A 171 -20.24 9.36 -4.58
N LEU A 172 -20.86 8.20 -4.69
CA LEU A 172 -22.23 8.09 -5.20
C LEU A 172 -23.24 8.74 -4.27
N GLU A 173 -23.08 8.57 -2.95
CA GLU A 173 -23.94 9.18 -1.95
C GLU A 173 -23.90 10.71 -2.05
N ARG A 174 -22.71 11.30 -2.14
CA ARG A 174 -22.52 12.73 -2.38
C ARG A 174 -23.21 13.20 -3.66
N ASP A 175 -22.95 12.52 -4.77
CA ASP A 175 -23.45 12.94 -6.10
C ASP A 175 -24.97 12.80 -6.23
N LEU A 176 -25.55 11.80 -5.57
CA LEU A 176 -27.00 11.55 -5.58
C LEU A 176 -27.75 12.40 -4.55
N ALA A 177 -27.15 12.69 -3.39
CA ALA A 177 -27.75 13.52 -2.36
C ALA A 177 -27.85 15.01 -2.77
N GLY A 178 -26.97 15.46 -3.68
CA GLY A 178 -26.95 16.82 -4.21
C GLY A 178 -26.54 17.90 -3.19
N THR A 179 -26.17 17.49 -1.98
CA THR A 179 -25.72 18.37 -0.88
C THR A 179 -24.34 17.90 -0.42
N THR A 180 -23.37 18.82 -0.36
CA THR A 180 -22.04 18.53 0.17
C THR A 180 -22.10 18.42 1.69
N ASP A 181 -22.00 17.19 2.21
CA ASP A 181 -21.83 16.92 3.64
C ASP A 181 -20.34 16.82 3.95
N VAL A 182 -19.87 17.64 4.90
CA VAL A 182 -18.47 17.66 5.36
C VAL A 182 -18.03 16.29 5.89
N ALA A 183 -18.93 15.53 6.53
CA ALA A 183 -18.62 14.22 7.04
C ALA A 183 -18.31 13.21 5.91
N ILE A 184 -19.08 13.27 4.82
CA ILE A 184 -18.87 12.42 3.64
C ILE A 184 -17.55 12.77 2.96
N GLU A 185 -17.27 14.07 2.77
CA GLU A 185 -16.02 14.52 2.15
C GLU A 185 -14.79 14.11 2.97
N LEU A 186 -14.83 14.29 4.30
CA LEU A 186 -13.71 13.89 5.16
C LEU A 186 -13.47 12.38 5.12
N ARG A 187 -14.55 11.58 5.05
CA ARG A 187 -14.44 10.13 4.95
C ARG A 187 -13.90 9.66 3.60
N ILE A 188 -14.21 10.37 2.51
CA ILE A 188 -13.61 10.13 1.19
C ILE A 188 -12.10 10.38 1.25
N ILE A 189 -11.69 11.53 1.81
CA ILE A 189 -10.26 11.88 1.96
C ILE A 189 -9.52 10.84 2.82
N GLU A 190 -10.14 10.39 3.91
CA GLU A 190 -9.57 9.34 4.76
C GLU A 190 -9.39 8.02 3.99
N ALA A 191 -10.41 7.61 3.23
CA ALA A 191 -10.35 6.40 2.41
C ALA A 191 -9.25 6.49 1.34
N GLU A 192 -9.08 7.66 0.70
CA GLU A 192 -8.01 7.90 -0.27
C GLU A 192 -6.62 7.84 0.37
N ALA A 193 -6.45 8.44 1.55
CA ALA A 193 -5.19 8.37 2.30
C ALA A 193 -4.85 6.92 2.71
N LEU A 194 -5.83 6.15 3.18
CA LEU A 194 -5.63 4.75 3.53
C LEU A 194 -5.31 3.88 2.29
N LEU A 195 -5.99 4.12 1.16
CA LEU A 195 -5.67 3.45 -0.10
C LEU A 195 -4.24 3.72 -0.53
N ASP A 196 -3.76 4.96 -0.40
CA ASP A 196 -2.36 5.28 -0.69
C ASP A 196 -1.39 4.58 0.26
N VAL A 197 -1.69 4.52 1.56
CA VAL A 197 -0.84 3.80 2.53
C VAL A 197 -0.73 2.32 2.16
N PHE A 198 -1.86 1.65 1.88
CA PHE A 198 -1.86 0.23 1.55
C PHE A 198 -1.26 -0.08 0.17
N THR A 199 -1.36 0.86 -0.77
CA THR A 199 -0.83 0.69 -2.14
C THR A 199 0.55 1.32 -2.35
N SER A 200 1.22 1.80 -1.30
CA SER A 200 2.50 2.51 -1.41
C SER A 200 2.45 3.68 -2.41
N GLY A 201 1.37 4.47 -2.34
CA GLY A 201 1.09 5.63 -3.19
C GLY A 201 0.74 5.30 -4.64
N ALA A 202 0.48 4.02 -4.97
CA ALA A 202 0.10 3.66 -6.34
C ALA A 202 -1.26 4.25 -6.73
N PHE A 203 -2.19 4.35 -5.79
CA PHE A 203 -3.50 4.96 -6.02
C PHE A 203 -3.38 6.41 -6.52
N SER A 204 -2.68 7.29 -5.79
CA SER A 204 -2.44 8.68 -6.19
C SER A 204 -1.71 8.80 -7.53
N ARG A 205 -0.73 7.93 -7.82
CA ARG A 205 -0.05 7.92 -9.13
C ARG A 205 -1.01 7.59 -10.26
N MET A 206 -1.82 6.54 -10.11
CA MET A 206 -2.80 6.16 -11.14
C MET A 206 -3.90 7.22 -11.31
N MET A 207 -4.30 7.90 -10.24
CA MET A 207 -5.21 9.04 -10.30
C MET A 207 -4.62 10.23 -11.06
N ALA A 208 -3.34 10.57 -10.84
CA ALA A 208 -2.68 11.63 -11.60
C ALA A 208 -2.57 11.30 -13.09
N GLU A 209 -2.29 10.04 -13.42
CA GLU A 209 -2.25 9.54 -14.81
C GLU A 209 -3.62 9.60 -15.49
N SER A 210 -4.71 9.26 -14.79
CA SER A 210 -6.05 9.34 -15.38
C SER A 210 -6.49 10.78 -15.64
N ILE A 211 -6.16 11.71 -14.74
CA ILE A 211 -6.40 13.15 -14.93
C ILE A 211 -5.63 13.64 -16.17
N THR A 212 -4.36 13.26 -16.29
CA THR A 212 -3.51 13.65 -17.44
C THR A 212 -4.07 13.10 -18.76
N ARG A 213 -4.54 11.85 -18.77
CA ARG A 213 -5.14 11.22 -19.95
C ARG A 213 -6.47 11.87 -20.35
N GLY A 214 -7.29 12.25 -19.37
CA GLY A 214 -8.52 13.01 -19.59
C GLY A 214 -8.27 14.45 -20.09
N ALA A 215 -7.09 15.00 -19.81
CA ALA A 215 -6.69 16.36 -20.19
C ALA A 215 -5.95 16.44 -21.54
N THR A 216 -5.85 15.34 -22.31
CA THR A 216 -5.20 15.35 -23.62
C THR A 216 -5.85 16.44 -24.51
N PRO A 217 -5.11 17.47 -24.94
CA PRO A 217 -5.66 18.55 -25.76
C PRO A 217 -6.09 17.98 -27.10
N ALA A 218 -7.31 18.29 -27.52
CA ALA A 218 -7.78 18.02 -28.87
C ALA A 218 -7.11 18.94 -29.93
N GLU A 219 -5.90 19.44 -29.67
CA GLU A 219 -5.24 20.48 -30.47
C GLU A 219 -4.29 19.92 -31.55
N ASP A 220 -3.87 18.65 -31.47
CA ASP A 220 -2.96 18.06 -32.49
C ASP A 220 -3.69 17.40 -33.68
N ALA A 221 -5.01 17.62 -33.83
CA ALA A 221 -5.81 17.05 -34.93
C ALA A 221 -6.17 18.05 -36.04
N PHE A 222 -5.65 19.28 -35.99
CA PHE A 222 -5.92 20.33 -36.99
C PHE A 222 -4.62 20.96 -37.51
N GLU A 223 -3.83 20.23 -38.29
CA GLU A 223 -2.80 20.82 -39.17
C GLU A 223 -2.32 19.81 -40.23
N GLU A 224 -3.22 19.25 -41.04
CA GLU A 224 -2.81 18.58 -42.30
C GLU A 224 -3.91 18.60 -43.38
N GLU A 225 -4.62 19.72 -43.56
CA GLU A 225 -5.38 19.98 -44.79
C GLU A 225 -5.24 21.45 -45.19
N GLY A 226 -4.32 21.74 -46.09
CA GLY A 226 -4.24 23.05 -46.73
C GLY A 226 -2.93 23.24 -47.47
N GLU A 227 -3.04 23.56 -48.77
CA GLU A 227 -2.02 24.24 -49.57
C GLU A 227 -1.03 23.37 -50.36
N ALA A 228 -1.48 22.87 -51.51
CA ALA A 228 -0.73 22.97 -52.77
C ALA A 228 -1.64 22.64 -53.96
N ASP A 229 -2.58 23.55 -54.25
CA ASP A 229 -3.18 23.67 -55.58
C ASP A 229 -2.91 25.11 -56.03
N GLU A 230 -1.75 25.32 -56.65
CA GLU A 230 -1.48 26.55 -57.40
C GLU A 230 -0.92 26.16 -58.77
N ASP A 231 -1.83 26.07 -59.72
CA ASP A 231 -1.60 26.16 -61.16
C ASP A 231 -0.73 27.39 -61.47
N VAL A 232 0.48 27.17 -61.99
CA VAL A 232 1.20 28.20 -62.75
C VAL A 232 1.33 27.74 -64.18
N ILE A 233 0.37 28.21 -64.97
CA ILE A 233 0.48 28.40 -66.41
C ILE A 233 1.58 29.43 -66.66
N THR A 234 2.65 29.05 -67.35
CA THR A 234 3.41 29.98 -68.19
C THR A 234 3.86 29.31 -69.48
N GLU A 235 3.42 29.94 -70.58
CA GLU A 235 3.74 29.67 -71.97
C GLU A 235 5.23 29.86 -72.32
N GLY A 236 5.65 29.24 -73.43
CA GLY A 236 6.48 29.93 -74.44
C GLY A 236 7.93 29.45 -74.59
N GLY A 237 8.23 28.79 -75.73
CA GLY A 237 9.59 28.55 -76.22
C GLY A 237 9.73 27.30 -77.06
#